data_AF-A0A3N5GKN6-F1
#
_entry.id   AF-A0A3N5GKN6-F1
#
_cell.length_a   1.000
_cell.length_b   1.000
_cell.length_c   1.000
_cell.angle_alpha   90.00
_cell.angle_beta   90.00
_cell.angle_gamma   90.00
#
_symmetry.space_group_name_H-M   'P 1'
#
loop_
_entity.id
_entity.type
_entity.pdbx_description
1 polymer ?
#
loop_
_entity_poly.entity_id
_entity_poly.type
_entity_poly.pdbx_seq_one_letter_code
_entity_poly.pdbx_strand_id
1 'polypeptide(L)'
;MLAIEKVNPGNKALVKRFVEFPYKHYAGCPQWVPPLYMDSYLFLNRKKHPFFEHSDADYFIAVRDGVDVGRIGAIENRPFNQYHKTKECQFYFFESIDDQEVANALFQAVFDWARARGLDNVVGPKGMGPLDGYGILIEGFEHRQMMTMMNYNYPYYRNLVEALGFEKEVDFVSCYLPADSFRLPERVERIARRVLERGGLAVKKFKSKSELVEWAPRIGEAYNHAFVNNWEYFPFTPREIKFVVDNIITVADHRLIKVITHGDEVVGFLFAFPDVSAALQRARGHLLPFGLP
;
A
#
# COMPACT_ATOMS: atom_id res chain seq x y z
N MET A 1 25.91 19.69 7.99
CA MET A 1 26.37 18.65 7.04
C MET A 1 25.27 17.61 6.89
N LEU A 2 24.92 17.26 5.65
CA LEU A 2 23.96 16.21 5.32
C LEU A 2 24.67 14.84 5.28
N ALA A 3 24.09 13.83 5.91
CA ALA A 3 24.59 12.45 5.93
C ALA A 3 23.46 11.45 5.71
N ILE A 4 23.77 10.31 5.09
CA ILE A 4 22.86 9.18 4.94
C ILE A 4 23.24 8.07 5.92
N GLU A 5 22.30 7.68 6.77
CA GLU A 5 22.44 6.58 7.71
C GLU A 5 21.64 5.36 7.21
N LYS A 6 22.32 4.23 7.05
CA LYS A 6 21.65 2.94 6.78
C LYS A 6 21.02 2.40 8.07
N VAL A 7 19.74 2.09 8.02
CA VAL A 7 18.99 1.54 9.17
C VAL A 7 19.30 0.05 9.31
N ASN A 8 20.01 -0.31 10.37
CA ASN A 8 20.16 -1.71 10.76
C ASN A 8 18.86 -2.19 11.45
N PRO A 9 18.13 -3.19 10.90
CA PRO A 9 16.90 -3.72 11.51
C PRO A 9 17.08 -4.27 12.94
N GLY A 10 18.30 -4.67 13.30
CA GLY A 10 18.63 -5.10 14.67
C GLY A 10 18.81 -3.95 15.67
N ASN A 11 18.97 -2.71 15.19
CA ASN A 11 19.11 -1.53 16.03
C ASN A 11 17.76 -0.84 16.24
N LYS A 12 17.15 -1.08 17.41
CA LYS A 12 15.84 -0.52 17.77
C LYS A 12 15.76 1.00 17.66
N ALA A 13 16.84 1.73 17.94
CA ALA A 13 16.84 3.19 17.89
C ALA A 13 16.77 3.71 16.44
N LEU A 14 17.50 3.09 15.51
CA LEU A 14 17.44 3.44 14.08
C LEU A 14 16.09 3.07 13.47
N VAL A 15 15.56 1.89 13.80
CA VAL A 15 14.23 1.44 13.36
C VAL A 15 13.16 2.42 13.83
N LYS A 16 13.22 2.84 15.11
CA LYS A 16 12.30 3.83 15.68
C LYS A 16 12.37 5.16 14.92
N ARG A 17 13.57 5.70 14.67
CA ARG A 17 13.75 6.96 13.90
C ARG A 17 13.12 6.85 12.51
N PHE A 18 13.36 5.76 11.80
CA PHE A 18 12.77 5.51 10.49
C PHE A 18 11.24 5.47 10.54
N VAL A 19 10.67 4.71 11.48
CA VAL A 19 9.22 4.53 11.62
C VAL A 19 8.52 5.82 12.05
N GLU A 20 9.12 6.58 12.96
CA GLU A 20 8.50 7.78 13.56
C GLU A 20 8.65 9.06 12.73
N PHE A 21 9.57 9.10 11.76
CA PHE A 21 9.76 10.26 10.87
C PHE A 21 8.44 10.86 10.32
N PRO A 22 7.54 10.09 9.66
CA PRO A 22 6.33 10.63 9.05
C PRO A 22 5.36 11.20 10.10
N TYR A 23 5.32 10.65 11.31
CA TYR A 23 4.47 11.17 12.39
C TYR A 23 4.86 12.59 12.80
N LYS A 24 6.15 12.90 12.75
CA LYS A 24 6.66 14.27 12.98
C LYS A 24 6.45 15.14 11.73
N HIS A 25 6.77 14.59 10.56
CA HIS A 25 6.69 15.29 9.28
C HIS A 25 5.26 15.76 8.93
N TYR A 26 4.25 14.95 9.27
CA TYR A 26 2.83 15.22 9.01
C TYR A 26 2.04 15.66 10.25
N ALA A 27 2.70 16.00 11.36
CA ALA A 27 2.01 16.36 12.61
C ALA A 27 0.97 17.49 12.47
N GLY A 28 1.20 18.42 11.52
CA GLY A 28 0.29 19.52 11.20
C GLY A 28 -0.60 19.31 9.97
N CYS A 29 -0.60 18.11 9.36
CA CYS A 29 -1.34 17.82 8.14
C CYS A 29 -2.67 17.11 8.47
N PRO A 30 -3.83 17.79 8.38
CA PRO A 30 -5.11 17.19 8.76
C PRO A 30 -5.61 16.11 7.80
N GLN A 31 -5.06 16.04 6.58
CA GLN A 31 -5.40 15.01 5.60
C GLN A 31 -4.62 13.71 5.78
N TRP A 32 -3.45 13.76 6.43
CA TRP A 32 -2.62 12.58 6.60
C TRP A 32 -3.25 11.60 7.61
N VAL A 33 -3.24 10.33 7.27
CA VAL A 33 -3.74 9.25 8.12
C VAL A 33 -2.56 8.42 8.61
N PRO A 34 -2.24 8.45 9.91
CA PRO A 34 -1.10 7.71 10.43
C PRO A 34 -1.34 6.20 10.32
N PRO A 35 -0.37 5.43 9.79
CA PRO A 35 -0.42 3.98 9.91
C PRO A 35 -0.33 3.55 11.37
N LEU A 36 -0.74 2.32 11.66
CA LEU A 36 -0.49 1.74 12.97
C LEU A 36 1.02 1.52 13.14
N TYR A 37 1.53 1.81 14.34
CA TYR A 37 2.94 1.60 14.64
C TYR A 37 3.34 0.13 14.42
N MET A 38 2.54 -0.81 14.91
CA MET A 38 2.84 -2.25 14.79
C MET A 38 3.05 -2.67 13.34
N ASP A 39 2.23 -2.18 12.42
CA ASP A 39 2.33 -2.47 10.99
C ASP A 39 3.59 -1.81 10.40
N SER A 40 3.84 -0.54 10.75
CA SER A 40 5.03 0.20 10.32
C SER A 40 6.34 -0.47 10.76
N TYR A 41 6.40 -1.00 11.98
CA TYR A 41 7.55 -1.78 12.48
C TYR A 41 7.68 -3.14 11.80
N LEU A 42 6.57 -3.74 11.34
CA LEU A 42 6.57 -5.05 10.71
C LEU A 42 7.31 -5.03 9.36
N PHE A 43 7.21 -3.96 8.58
CA PHE A 43 7.97 -3.77 7.34
C PHE A 43 9.49 -3.89 7.53
N LEU A 44 10.01 -3.45 8.67
CA LEU A 44 11.44 -3.53 8.97
C LEU A 44 11.83 -4.89 9.60
N ASN A 45 10.86 -5.77 9.89
CA ASN A 45 11.09 -7.03 10.58
C ASN A 45 11.30 -8.20 9.60
N ARG A 46 12.57 -8.44 9.26
CA ARG A 46 13.00 -9.52 8.36
C ARG A 46 12.60 -10.94 8.79
N LYS A 47 12.30 -11.17 10.08
CA LYS A 47 11.92 -12.50 10.58
C LYS A 47 10.43 -12.75 10.51
N LYS A 48 9.62 -11.69 10.62
CA LYS A 48 8.15 -11.80 10.74
C LYS A 48 7.44 -11.53 9.42
N HIS A 49 7.92 -10.57 8.63
CA HIS A 49 7.26 -10.18 7.40
C HIS A 49 7.57 -11.17 6.28
N PRO A 50 6.56 -11.78 5.62
CA PRO A 50 6.76 -12.90 4.69
C PRO A 50 7.55 -12.53 3.43
N PHE A 51 7.50 -11.28 2.99
CA PHE A 51 8.30 -10.76 1.87
C PHE A 51 9.79 -11.13 1.93
N PHE A 52 10.37 -11.17 3.14
CA PHE A 52 11.81 -11.44 3.31
C PHE A 52 12.18 -12.93 3.15
N GLU A 53 11.23 -13.81 2.89
CA GLU A 53 11.50 -15.21 2.53
C GLU A 53 12.10 -15.36 1.14
N HIS A 54 11.82 -14.42 0.24
CA HIS A 54 12.27 -14.46 -1.15
C HIS A 54 12.94 -13.15 -1.61
N SER A 55 12.69 -12.04 -0.94
CA SER A 55 13.11 -10.70 -1.37
C SER A 55 13.91 -9.96 -0.29
N ASP A 56 14.54 -8.85 -0.66
CA ASP A 56 15.35 -8.03 0.24
C ASP A 56 14.90 -6.57 0.23
N ALA A 57 15.14 -5.89 1.34
CA ALA A 57 15.00 -4.44 1.43
C ALA A 57 16.00 -3.85 2.43
N ASP A 58 16.49 -2.65 2.13
CA ASP A 58 17.29 -1.83 3.05
C ASP A 58 16.66 -0.44 3.16
N TYR A 59 16.88 0.22 4.29
CA TYR A 59 16.27 1.50 4.62
C TYR A 59 17.32 2.52 5.00
N PHE A 60 17.06 3.77 4.68
CA PHE A 60 17.99 4.88 4.84
C PHE A 60 17.28 6.08 5.46
N ILE A 61 18.01 6.82 6.29
CA ILE A 61 17.57 8.10 6.88
C ILE A 61 18.57 9.17 6.46
N ALA A 62 18.06 10.32 6.01
CA ALA A 62 18.86 11.51 5.79
C ALA A 62 18.89 12.35 7.07
N VAL A 63 20.08 12.77 7.47
CA VAL A 63 20.31 13.52 8.70
C VAL A 63 21.10 14.78 8.39
N ARG A 64 20.57 15.93 8.77
CA ARG A 64 21.25 17.22 8.64
C ARG A 64 21.41 17.83 10.03
N ASP A 65 22.66 18.05 10.42
CA ASP A 65 23.01 18.71 11.70
C ASP A 65 22.35 18.04 12.92
N GLY A 66 22.30 16.71 12.91
CA GLY A 66 21.72 15.89 13.98
C GLY A 66 20.19 15.74 13.93
N VAL A 67 19.53 16.32 12.92
CA VAL A 67 18.08 16.24 12.72
C VAL A 67 17.76 15.33 11.54
N ASP A 68 16.84 14.39 11.74
CA ASP A 68 16.30 13.55 10.67
C ASP A 68 15.50 14.46 9.70
N VAL A 69 15.87 14.49 8.43
CA VAL A 69 15.28 15.35 7.38
C VAL A 69 14.64 14.57 6.23
N GLY A 70 14.80 13.26 6.20
CA GLY A 70 14.10 12.39 5.25
C GLY A 70 14.40 10.91 5.49
N ARG A 71 13.69 10.04 4.77
CA ARG A 71 13.88 8.59 4.78
C ARG A 71 13.49 7.97 3.44
N ILE A 72 14.02 6.80 3.14
CA ILE A 72 13.65 6.01 1.96
C ILE A 72 13.97 4.52 2.19
N GLY A 73 13.21 3.63 1.56
CA GLY A 73 13.50 2.20 1.46
C GLY A 73 13.84 1.82 0.02
N ALA A 74 14.85 0.97 -0.15
CA ALA A 74 15.18 0.28 -1.40
C ALA A 74 14.73 -1.18 -1.26
N ILE A 75 14.04 -1.70 -2.27
CA ILE A 75 13.36 -3.00 -2.25
C ILE A 75 13.67 -3.76 -3.53
N GLU A 76 14.03 -5.04 -3.42
CA GLU A 76 14.19 -5.95 -4.55
C GLU A 76 13.11 -7.03 -4.43
N ASN A 77 12.04 -6.88 -5.20
CA ASN A 77 11.00 -7.91 -5.27
C ASN A 77 11.38 -8.97 -6.31
N ARG A 78 12.01 -10.07 -5.87
CA ARG A 78 12.51 -11.11 -6.78
C ARG A 78 11.41 -11.84 -7.55
N PRO A 79 10.29 -12.27 -6.92
CA PRO A 79 9.16 -12.84 -7.67
C PRO A 79 8.61 -11.90 -8.75
N PHE A 80 8.50 -10.60 -8.45
CA PHE A 80 8.08 -9.61 -9.43
C PHE A 80 9.05 -9.52 -10.62
N ASN A 81 10.34 -9.33 -10.34
CA ASN A 81 11.38 -9.27 -11.37
C ASN A 81 11.43 -10.55 -12.22
N GLN A 82 11.26 -11.73 -11.60
CA GLN A 82 11.19 -13.00 -12.31
C GLN A 82 9.96 -13.12 -13.21
N TYR A 83 8.79 -12.71 -12.72
CA TYR A 83 7.53 -12.79 -13.44
C TYR A 83 7.53 -11.85 -14.66
N HIS A 84 7.94 -10.60 -14.47
CA HIS A 84 7.98 -9.57 -15.52
C HIS A 84 9.25 -9.61 -16.39
N LYS A 85 10.23 -10.44 -16.01
CA LYS A 85 11.54 -10.53 -16.67
C LYS A 85 12.29 -9.19 -16.66
N THR A 86 12.21 -8.48 -15.54
CA THR A 86 12.85 -7.17 -15.32
C THR A 86 13.92 -7.27 -14.24
N LYS A 87 14.67 -6.18 -14.04
CA LYS A 87 15.70 -6.05 -12.99
C LYS A 87 15.47 -4.76 -12.21
N GLU A 88 14.26 -4.62 -11.69
CA GLU A 88 13.85 -3.39 -11.00
C GLU A 88 14.25 -3.40 -9.53
N CYS A 89 14.74 -2.24 -9.08
CA CYS A 89 14.70 -1.83 -7.70
C CYS A 89 13.43 -1.01 -7.48
N GLN A 90 12.65 -1.37 -6.46
CA GLN A 90 11.52 -0.59 -6.01
C GLN A 90 11.98 0.38 -4.93
N PHE A 91 11.45 1.60 -4.90
CA PHE A 91 11.59 2.46 -3.72
C PHE A 91 10.27 2.55 -2.97
N TYR A 92 10.34 2.72 -1.66
CA TYR A 92 9.15 2.91 -0.81
C TYR A 92 9.48 3.77 0.41
N PHE A 93 8.46 4.19 1.17
CA PHE A 93 8.62 5.05 2.35
C PHE A 93 9.43 6.33 2.10
N PHE A 94 9.51 6.81 0.86
CA PHE A 94 10.19 8.07 0.58
C PHE A 94 9.45 9.19 1.29
N GLU A 95 10.14 9.84 2.22
CA GLU A 95 9.70 11.05 2.89
C GLU A 95 10.88 12.02 2.93
N SER A 96 10.64 13.29 2.65
CA SER A 96 11.68 14.32 2.68
C SER A 96 11.06 15.66 3.02
N ILE A 97 11.81 16.51 3.73
CA ILE A 97 11.55 17.95 3.68
C ILE A 97 11.65 18.46 2.22
N ASP A 98 11.07 19.62 1.94
CA ASP A 98 11.11 20.25 0.61
C ASP A 98 12.51 20.76 0.27
N ASP A 99 13.41 19.84 -0.04
CA ASP A 99 14.82 20.08 -0.27
C ASP A 99 15.38 19.04 -1.24
N GLN A 100 15.82 19.52 -2.41
CA GLN A 100 16.37 18.66 -3.46
C GLN A 100 17.68 17.98 -3.05
N GLU A 101 18.50 18.60 -2.21
CA GLU A 101 19.76 18.00 -1.74
C GLU A 101 19.46 16.74 -0.91
N VAL A 102 18.41 16.79 -0.07
CA VAL A 102 17.97 15.65 0.75
C VAL A 102 17.42 14.54 -0.13
N ALA A 103 16.53 14.87 -1.07
CA ALA A 103 15.99 13.90 -2.03
C ALA A 103 17.11 13.23 -2.84
N ASN A 104 18.04 14.01 -3.38
CA ASN A 104 19.17 13.50 -4.14
C ASN A 104 20.02 12.52 -3.33
N ALA A 105 20.34 12.86 -2.08
CA ALA A 105 21.16 11.99 -1.23
C ALA A 105 20.44 10.67 -0.88
N LEU A 106 19.13 10.72 -0.61
CA LEU A 106 18.32 9.52 -0.35
C LEU A 106 18.25 8.60 -1.58
N PHE A 107 17.92 9.16 -2.75
CA PHE A 107 17.83 8.36 -3.97
C PHE A 107 19.19 7.87 -4.45
N GLN A 108 20.28 8.61 -4.23
CA GLN A 108 21.63 8.13 -4.52
C GLN A 108 21.94 6.84 -3.72
N ALA A 109 21.53 6.76 -2.45
CA ALA A 109 21.68 5.53 -1.67
C ALA A 109 20.85 4.35 -2.23
N VAL A 110 19.65 4.62 -2.74
CA VAL A 110 18.83 3.61 -3.45
C VAL A 110 19.51 3.18 -4.75
N PHE A 111 20.05 4.10 -5.53
CA PHE A 111 20.73 3.80 -6.80
C PHE A 111 22.01 2.98 -6.58
N ASP A 112 22.80 3.32 -5.57
CA ASP A 112 23.99 2.54 -5.20
C ASP A 112 23.61 1.14 -4.74
N TRP A 113 22.53 1.02 -3.95
CA TRP A 113 21.99 -0.26 -3.52
C TRP A 113 21.51 -1.13 -4.71
N ALA A 114 20.80 -0.53 -5.66
CA ALA A 114 20.31 -1.18 -6.86
C ALA A 114 21.47 -1.68 -7.74
N ARG A 115 22.44 -0.81 -8.05
CA ARG A 115 23.62 -1.15 -8.85
C ARG A 115 24.43 -2.28 -8.25
N ALA A 116 24.64 -2.26 -6.93
CA ALA A 116 25.38 -3.33 -6.22
C ALA A 116 24.71 -4.71 -6.35
N ARG A 117 23.41 -4.74 -6.68
CA ARG A 117 22.62 -5.96 -6.87
C ARG A 117 22.34 -6.29 -8.35
N GLY A 118 22.91 -5.51 -9.27
CA GLY A 118 22.69 -5.70 -10.71
C GLY A 118 21.28 -5.34 -11.17
N LEU A 119 20.57 -4.51 -10.39
CA LEU A 119 19.29 -3.91 -10.77
C LEU A 119 19.56 -2.65 -11.59
N ASP A 120 18.83 -2.45 -12.68
CA ASP A 120 19.11 -1.43 -13.70
C ASP A 120 18.01 -0.38 -13.88
N ASN A 121 16.84 -0.58 -13.26
CA ASN A 121 15.75 0.37 -13.25
C ASN A 121 15.25 0.64 -11.82
N VAL A 122 14.81 1.86 -11.53
CA VAL A 122 14.20 2.21 -10.24
C VAL A 122 12.78 2.69 -10.45
N VAL A 123 11.81 2.04 -9.79
CA VAL A 123 10.38 2.37 -9.91
C VAL A 123 9.73 2.48 -8.54
N GLY A 124 8.73 3.34 -8.40
CA GLY A 124 7.98 3.46 -7.14
C GLY A 124 7.31 4.81 -6.96
N PRO A 125 6.75 5.08 -5.76
CA PRO A 125 6.75 4.22 -4.58
C PRO A 125 5.99 2.91 -4.79
N LYS A 126 6.61 1.77 -4.43
CA LYS A 126 6.04 0.43 -4.50
C LYS A 126 6.44 -0.40 -3.28
N GLY A 127 5.44 -0.78 -2.48
CA GLY A 127 5.63 -1.53 -1.23
C GLY A 127 5.90 -3.03 -1.41
N MET A 128 5.82 -3.78 -0.31
CA MET A 128 6.06 -5.23 -0.22
C MET A 128 4.81 -6.08 -0.50
N GLY A 129 3.63 -5.48 -0.49
CA GLY A 129 2.34 -6.14 -0.64
C GLY A 129 1.36 -5.35 -1.52
N PRO A 130 0.24 -5.99 -1.91
CA PRO A 130 -0.76 -5.43 -2.82
C PRO A 130 -1.56 -4.27 -2.21
N LEU A 131 -1.51 -4.14 -0.88
CA LEU A 131 -2.32 -3.22 -0.10
C LEU A 131 -1.51 -2.08 0.52
N ASP A 132 -0.21 -2.00 0.22
CA ASP A 132 0.67 -1.07 0.91
C ASP A 132 0.43 0.37 0.44
N GLY A 133 -0.03 0.55 -0.80
CA GLY A 133 -0.14 1.83 -1.47
C GLY A 133 0.93 2.01 -2.53
N TYR A 134 0.54 2.62 -3.64
CA TYR A 134 1.40 2.85 -4.80
C TYR A 134 1.40 4.33 -5.19
N GLY A 135 2.51 4.75 -5.80
CA GLY A 135 2.62 6.07 -6.42
C GLY A 135 2.79 7.21 -5.44
N ILE A 136 2.95 8.41 -6.01
CA ILE A 136 3.00 9.70 -5.33
C ILE A 136 1.66 10.37 -5.58
N LEU A 137 1.07 10.97 -4.55
CA LEU A 137 -0.13 11.77 -4.68
C LEU A 137 0.18 13.02 -5.52
N ILE A 138 -0.53 13.17 -6.65
CA ILE A 138 -0.39 14.30 -7.58
C ILE A 138 -1.59 15.26 -7.51
N GLU A 139 -2.79 14.76 -7.16
CA GLU A 139 -4.04 15.53 -7.07
C GLU A 139 -4.87 15.05 -5.87
N GLY A 140 -5.75 15.91 -5.34
CA GLY A 140 -6.65 15.56 -4.23
C GLY A 140 -6.10 15.84 -2.83
N PHE A 141 -5.13 16.76 -2.67
CA PHE A 141 -4.54 17.15 -1.38
C PHE A 141 -5.53 17.79 -0.39
N GLU A 142 -6.69 18.24 -0.88
CA GLU A 142 -7.81 18.72 -0.07
C GLU A 142 -8.55 17.59 0.65
N HIS A 143 -8.41 16.36 0.17
CA HIS A 143 -9.09 15.19 0.69
C HIS A 143 -8.21 14.43 1.70
N ARG A 144 -8.85 13.88 2.73
CA ARG A 144 -8.18 12.99 3.68
C ARG A 144 -7.73 11.72 2.95
N GLN A 145 -6.49 11.31 3.20
CA GLN A 145 -5.96 10.01 2.79
C GLN A 145 -6.96 8.90 3.14
N MET A 146 -7.31 8.07 2.16
CA MET A 146 -8.27 6.99 2.36
C MET A 146 -7.56 5.76 2.90
N MET A 147 -7.71 5.50 4.20
CA MET A 147 -7.04 4.42 4.93
C MET A 147 -5.51 4.48 4.77
N THR A 148 -4.83 3.42 5.20
CA THR A 148 -3.36 3.29 5.09
C THR A 148 -2.93 2.57 3.82
N MET A 149 -3.87 2.26 2.91
CA MET A 149 -3.65 1.51 1.68
C MET A 149 -3.40 2.41 0.46
N MET A 150 -3.40 3.72 0.67
CA MET A 150 -3.03 4.73 -0.31
C MET A 150 -1.87 5.54 0.24
N ASN A 151 -0.92 5.90 -0.60
CA ASN A 151 0.14 6.82 -0.20
C ASN A 151 -0.41 8.23 -0.05
N TYR A 152 0.22 9.00 0.83
CA TYR A 152 -0.01 10.43 0.97
C TYR A 152 1.33 11.12 1.12
N ASN A 153 1.46 12.28 0.48
CA ASN A 153 2.65 13.12 0.54
C ASN A 153 2.28 14.59 0.41
N TYR A 154 3.20 15.49 0.74
CA TYR A 154 3.03 16.90 0.42
C TYR A 154 3.15 17.15 -1.10
N PRO A 155 2.57 18.26 -1.63
CA PRO A 155 2.56 18.54 -3.07
C PRO A 155 3.94 18.62 -3.74
N TYR A 156 4.96 19.06 -3.01
CA TYR A 156 6.31 19.24 -3.56
C TYR A 156 7.03 17.93 -3.92
N TYR A 157 6.54 16.77 -3.46
CA TYR A 157 7.20 15.48 -3.69
C TYR A 157 7.32 15.13 -5.17
N ARG A 158 6.33 15.54 -5.98
CA ARG A 158 6.38 15.42 -7.44
C ARG A 158 7.64 16.08 -8.00
N ASN A 159 7.89 17.33 -7.60
CA ASN A 159 9.03 18.10 -8.08
C ASN A 159 10.35 17.44 -7.67
N LEU A 160 10.42 16.91 -6.44
CA LEU A 160 11.63 16.25 -5.93
C LEU A 160 12.04 15.04 -6.78
N VAL A 161 11.06 14.21 -7.19
CA VAL A 161 11.34 13.02 -7.99
C VAL A 161 11.51 13.34 -9.47
N GLU A 162 10.73 14.26 -10.04
CA GLU A 162 10.88 14.68 -11.44
C GLU A 162 12.25 15.35 -11.69
N ALA A 163 12.75 16.13 -10.71
CA ALA A 163 14.09 16.72 -10.79
C ALA A 163 15.24 15.69 -10.74
N LEU A 164 14.97 14.47 -10.25
CA LEU A 164 15.88 13.32 -10.29
C LEU A 164 15.80 12.55 -11.62
N GLY A 165 14.88 12.92 -12.51
CA GLY A 165 14.66 12.24 -13.78
C GLY A 165 13.64 11.09 -13.72
N PHE A 166 12.86 10.97 -12.64
CA PHE A 166 11.73 10.05 -12.65
C PHE A 166 10.65 10.54 -13.61
N GLU A 167 10.11 9.60 -14.39
CA GLU A 167 8.99 9.83 -15.29
C GLU A 167 7.77 9.04 -14.82
N LYS A 168 6.58 9.45 -15.29
CA LYS A 168 5.34 8.80 -14.94
C LYS A 168 5.25 7.41 -15.58
N GLU A 169 5.05 6.39 -14.75
CA GLU A 169 4.88 5.00 -15.18
C GLU A 169 3.39 4.62 -15.34
N VAL A 170 2.58 4.84 -14.32
CA VAL A 170 1.16 4.42 -14.28
C VAL A 170 0.34 5.36 -13.38
N ASP A 171 -0.94 5.54 -13.72
CA ASP A 171 -1.90 6.31 -12.92
C ASP A 171 -2.78 5.38 -12.08
N PHE A 172 -2.90 5.69 -10.78
CA PHE A 172 -3.89 5.10 -9.90
C PHE A 172 -4.96 6.15 -9.57
N VAL A 173 -6.16 5.98 -10.11
CA VAL A 173 -7.26 6.94 -9.95
C VAL A 173 -8.24 6.43 -8.91
N SER A 174 -8.47 7.25 -7.88
CA SER A 174 -9.56 7.06 -6.92
C SER A 174 -10.64 8.12 -7.15
N CYS A 175 -11.86 7.84 -6.69
CA CYS A 175 -12.97 8.78 -6.80
C CYS A 175 -13.82 8.78 -5.53
N TYR A 176 -14.42 9.94 -5.24
CA TYR A 176 -15.42 10.08 -4.19
C TYR A 176 -16.82 9.98 -4.79
N LEU A 177 -17.64 9.12 -4.20
CA LEU A 177 -19.06 8.99 -4.51
C LEU A 177 -19.86 9.31 -3.24
N PRO A 178 -20.35 10.56 -3.07
CA PRO A 178 -21.11 10.93 -1.89
C PRO A 178 -22.44 10.17 -1.86
N ALA A 179 -22.68 9.40 -0.80
CA ALA A 179 -23.83 8.50 -0.71
C ALA A 179 -25.19 9.21 -0.73
N ASP A 180 -25.24 10.47 -0.28
CA ASP A 180 -26.43 11.32 -0.25
C ASP A 180 -26.86 11.82 -1.64
N SER A 181 -25.89 12.12 -2.50
CA SER A 181 -26.10 12.62 -3.85
C SER A 181 -26.01 11.54 -4.94
N PHE A 182 -25.40 10.39 -4.65
CA PHE A 182 -25.29 9.31 -5.61
C PHE A 182 -26.68 8.79 -6.01
N ARG A 183 -26.93 8.75 -7.31
CA ARG A 183 -28.12 8.13 -7.91
C ARG A 183 -27.65 7.13 -8.94
N LEU A 184 -27.97 5.85 -8.73
CA LEU A 184 -27.66 4.81 -9.69
C LEU A 184 -28.42 5.10 -10.99
N PRO A 185 -27.75 5.19 -12.16
CA PRO A 185 -28.45 5.46 -13.40
C PRO A 185 -29.47 4.37 -13.74
N GLU A 186 -30.70 4.74 -14.11
CA GLU A 186 -31.78 3.78 -14.43
C GLU A 186 -31.37 2.76 -15.49
N ARG A 187 -30.52 3.16 -16.45
CA ARG A 187 -29.99 2.28 -17.48
C ARG A 187 -29.19 1.12 -16.86
N VAL A 188 -28.36 1.40 -15.86
CA VAL A 188 -27.54 0.39 -15.16
C VAL A 188 -28.46 -0.57 -14.40
N GLU A 189 -29.45 -0.04 -13.69
CA GLU A 189 -30.43 -0.87 -12.97
C GLU A 189 -31.20 -1.80 -13.91
N ARG A 190 -31.65 -1.28 -15.06
CA ARG A 190 -32.37 -2.05 -16.08
C ARG A 190 -31.52 -3.17 -16.67
N ILE A 191 -30.23 -2.91 -16.92
CA ILE A 191 -29.29 -3.93 -17.41
C ILE A 191 -29.09 -5.00 -16.34
N ALA A 192 -28.81 -4.62 -15.10
CA ALA A 192 -28.61 -5.55 -13.99
C ALA A 192 -29.83 -6.46 -13.80
N ARG A 193 -31.05 -5.91 -13.85
CA ARG A 193 -32.30 -6.67 -13.75
C ARG A 193 -32.45 -7.69 -14.88
N ARG A 194 -32.24 -7.29 -16.12
CA ARG A 194 -32.32 -8.19 -17.29
C ARG A 194 -31.29 -9.32 -17.23
N VAL A 195 -30.08 -9.01 -16.74
CA VAL A 195 -29.02 -10.01 -16.56
C VAL A 195 -29.43 -11.05 -15.51
N LEU A 196 -30.04 -10.62 -14.40
CA LEU A 196 -30.58 -11.53 -13.39
C LEU A 196 -31.76 -12.36 -13.92
N GLU A 197 -32.68 -11.76 -14.68
CA GLU A 197 -33.85 -12.44 -15.27
C GLU A 197 -33.48 -13.52 -16.30
N ARG A 198 -32.42 -13.30 -17.10
CA ARG A 198 -31.90 -14.29 -18.06
C ARG A 198 -31.36 -15.55 -17.39
N GLY A 199 -31.10 -15.51 -16.09
CA GLY A 199 -30.52 -16.61 -15.33
C GLY A 199 -29.01 -16.75 -15.57
N GLY A 200 -28.40 -17.61 -14.77
CA GLY A 200 -26.97 -17.92 -14.85
C GLY A 200 -26.08 -17.08 -13.94
N LEU A 201 -26.47 -15.89 -13.50
CA LEU A 201 -25.71 -15.12 -12.50
C LEU A 201 -26.47 -14.95 -11.19
N ALA A 202 -25.77 -15.06 -10.07
CA ALA A 202 -26.32 -14.80 -8.74
C ALA A 202 -25.40 -13.90 -7.91
N VAL A 203 -26.01 -13.06 -7.07
CA VAL A 203 -25.27 -12.25 -6.09
C VAL A 203 -25.21 -13.01 -4.76
N LYS A 204 -24.05 -13.58 -4.45
CA LYS A 204 -23.77 -14.22 -3.16
C LYS A 204 -23.62 -13.14 -2.08
N LYS A 205 -24.51 -13.21 -1.09
CA LYS A 205 -24.43 -12.45 0.16
C LYS A 205 -24.01 -13.38 1.28
N PHE A 206 -23.21 -12.87 2.21
CA PHE A 206 -22.72 -13.61 3.37
C PHE A 206 -23.54 -13.28 4.61
N LYS A 207 -23.96 -14.30 5.34
CA LYS A 207 -24.73 -14.21 6.59
C LYS A 207 -23.82 -13.99 7.80
N SER A 208 -22.57 -14.42 7.72
CA SER A 208 -21.60 -14.30 8.80
C SER A 208 -20.17 -14.17 8.27
N LYS A 209 -19.25 -13.79 9.16
CA LYS A 209 -17.81 -13.78 8.89
C LYS A 209 -17.26 -15.19 8.63
N SER A 210 -17.80 -16.21 9.30
CA SER A 210 -17.41 -17.61 9.07
C SER A 210 -17.71 -18.04 7.63
N GLU A 211 -18.91 -17.72 7.14
CA GLU A 211 -19.30 -18.06 5.76
C GLU A 211 -18.41 -17.34 4.73
N LEU A 212 -17.99 -16.10 5.01
CA LEU A 212 -17.04 -15.39 4.16
C LEU A 212 -15.67 -16.09 4.13
N VAL A 213 -15.17 -16.55 5.28
CA VAL A 213 -13.89 -17.28 5.37
C VAL A 213 -13.94 -18.59 4.59
N GLU A 214 -15.05 -19.33 4.67
CA GLU A 214 -15.25 -20.55 3.87
C GLU A 214 -15.19 -20.30 2.36
N TRP A 215 -15.61 -19.12 1.91
CA TRP A 215 -15.55 -18.71 0.50
C TRP A 215 -14.22 -18.04 0.09
N ALA A 216 -13.35 -17.71 1.05
CA ALA A 216 -12.09 -17.02 0.78
C ALA A 216 -11.22 -17.71 -0.28
N PRO A 217 -11.11 -19.05 -0.35
CA PRO A 217 -10.36 -19.71 -1.42
C PRO A 217 -10.90 -19.40 -2.83
N ARG A 218 -12.22 -19.49 -3.03
CA ARG A 218 -12.87 -19.20 -4.34
C ARG A 218 -12.74 -17.73 -4.71
N ILE A 219 -12.86 -16.86 -3.73
CA ILE A 219 -12.68 -15.41 -3.90
C ILE A 219 -11.22 -15.11 -4.30
N GLY A 220 -10.25 -15.75 -3.65
CA GLY A 220 -8.83 -15.58 -3.95
C GLY A 220 -8.46 -16.05 -5.36
N GLU A 221 -9.04 -17.15 -5.82
CA GLU A 221 -8.87 -17.62 -7.21
C GLU A 221 -9.40 -16.60 -8.22
N ALA A 222 -10.63 -16.10 -8.02
CA ALA A 222 -11.19 -15.06 -8.88
C ALA A 222 -10.39 -13.76 -8.85
N TYR A 223 -9.87 -13.38 -7.67
CA TYR A 223 -8.97 -12.23 -7.53
C TYR A 223 -7.70 -12.43 -8.38
N ASN A 224 -7.05 -13.58 -8.26
CA ASN A 224 -5.84 -13.87 -9.04
C ASN A 224 -6.08 -13.80 -10.55
N HIS A 225 -7.19 -14.37 -11.03
CA HIS A 225 -7.55 -14.30 -12.45
C HIS A 225 -7.86 -12.87 -12.92
N ALA A 226 -8.48 -12.05 -12.07
CA ALA A 226 -8.82 -10.67 -12.40
C ALA A 226 -7.59 -9.75 -12.47
N PHE A 227 -6.61 -9.97 -11.61
CA PHE A 227 -5.45 -9.08 -11.47
C PHE A 227 -4.18 -9.58 -12.17
N VAL A 228 -4.20 -10.74 -12.84
CA VAL A 228 -3.00 -11.29 -13.52
C VAL A 228 -2.36 -10.34 -14.53
N ASN A 229 -3.15 -9.43 -15.11
CA ASN A 229 -2.68 -8.42 -16.07
C ASN A 229 -2.45 -7.04 -15.44
N ASN A 230 -2.60 -6.89 -14.13
CA ASN A 230 -2.38 -5.60 -13.47
C ASN A 230 -0.88 -5.29 -13.37
N TRP A 231 -0.51 -4.02 -13.46
CA TRP A 231 0.90 -3.59 -13.53
C TRP A 231 1.73 -4.07 -12.32
N GLU A 232 1.13 -4.09 -11.13
CA GLU A 232 1.80 -4.50 -9.91
C GLU A 232 1.80 -6.01 -9.67
N TYR A 233 1.09 -6.79 -10.48
CA TYR A 233 0.84 -8.20 -10.22
C TYR A 233 2.12 -9.04 -10.25
N PHE A 234 2.21 -9.98 -9.33
CA PHE A 234 3.09 -11.14 -9.39
C PHE A 234 2.45 -12.27 -8.56
N PRO A 235 2.79 -13.54 -8.81
CA PRO A 235 2.25 -14.64 -8.03
C PRO A 235 2.77 -14.61 -6.60
N PHE A 236 1.88 -14.33 -5.64
CA PHE A 236 2.19 -14.37 -4.21
C PHE A 236 2.40 -15.80 -3.69
N THR A 237 3.26 -15.96 -2.69
CA THR A 237 3.41 -17.21 -1.95
C THR A 237 2.17 -17.50 -1.10
N PRO A 238 1.90 -18.77 -0.73
CA PRO A 238 0.79 -19.11 0.17
C PRO A 238 0.81 -18.35 1.51
N ARG A 239 2.01 -18.04 2.02
CA ARG A 239 2.18 -17.30 3.28
C ARG A 239 1.88 -15.82 3.13
N GLU A 240 2.25 -15.19 2.01
CA GLU A 240 1.85 -13.81 1.70
C GLU A 240 0.34 -13.69 1.49
N ILE A 241 -0.26 -14.64 0.76
CA ILE A 241 -1.73 -14.70 0.59
C ILE A 241 -2.40 -14.78 1.95
N LYS A 242 -1.94 -15.68 2.82
CA LYS A 242 -2.47 -15.80 4.18
C LYS A 242 -2.30 -14.50 4.97
N PHE A 243 -1.14 -13.87 4.90
CA PHE A 243 -0.85 -12.61 5.58
C PHE A 243 -1.80 -11.49 5.15
N VAL A 244 -2.02 -11.32 3.84
CA VAL A 244 -2.96 -10.34 3.29
C VAL A 244 -4.39 -10.66 3.74
N VAL A 245 -4.81 -11.93 3.64
CA VAL A 245 -6.16 -12.37 4.03
C VAL A 245 -6.42 -12.15 5.53
N ASP A 246 -5.48 -12.50 6.41
CA ASP A 246 -5.60 -12.28 7.86
C ASP A 246 -5.78 -10.77 8.20
N ASN A 247 -5.03 -9.89 7.51
CA ASN A 247 -5.13 -8.44 7.68
C ASN A 247 -6.49 -7.92 7.19
N ILE A 248 -6.93 -8.30 5.99
CA ILE A 248 -8.22 -7.91 5.43
C ILE A 248 -9.38 -8.38 6.32
N ILE A 249 -9.35 -9.64 6.76
CA ILE A 249 -10.40 -10.24 7.59
C ILE A 249 -10.59 -9.48 8.90
N THR A 250 -9.54 -8.84 9.43
CA THR A 250 -9.62 -8.05 10.66
C THR A 250 -10.57 -6.87 10.53
N VAL A 251 -10.60 -6.21 9.37
CA VAL A 251 -11.44 -5.04 9.08
C VAL A 251 -12.66 -5.35 8.20
N ALA A 252 -12.76 -6.57 7.67
CA ALA A 252 -13.83 -6.98 6.78
C ALA A 252 -15.19 -7.05 7.49
N ASP A 253 -16.18 -6.41 6.87
CA ASP A 253 -17.60 -6.60 7.19
C ASP A 253 -18.23 -7.48 6.11
N HIS A 254 -18.69 -8.68 6.48
CA HIS A 254 -19.32 -9.62 5.54
C HIS A 254 -20.55 -9.03 4.81
N ARG A 255 -21.17 -7.99 5.37
CA ARG A 255 -22.30 -7.28 4.75
C ARG A 255 -21.86 -6.38 3.61
N LEU A 256 -20.60 -5.95 3.58
CA LEU A 256 -20.04 -5.08 2.54
C LEU A 256 -19.36 -5.85 1.41
N ILE A 257 -18.99 -7.11 1.66
CA ILE A 257 -18.45 -8.00 0.61
C ILE A 257 -19.61 -8.57 -0.24
N LYS A 258 -19.45 -8.52 -1.56
CA LYS A 258 -20.35 -9.15 -2.53
C LYS A 258 -19.57 -9.99 -3.51
N VAL A 259 -20.14 -11.12 -3.89
CA VAL A 259 -19.58 -12.02 -4.90
C VAL A 259 -20.65 -12.29 -5.95
N ILE A 260 -20.27 -12.31 -7.22
CA ILE A 260 -21.11 -12.70 -8.35
C ILE A 260 -20.70 -14.12 -8.72
N THR A 261 -21.66 -15.04 -8.77
CA THR A 261 -21.42 -16.43 -9.16
C THR A 261 -22.10 -16.80 -10.46
N HIS A 262 -21.47 -17.69 -11.23
CA HIS A 262 -22.09 -18.41 -12.35
C HIS A 262 -22.08 -19.92 -12.02
N GLY A 263 -23.23 -20.46 -11.61
CA GLY A 263 -23.24 -21.76 -10.93
C GLY A 263 -22.43 -21.71 -9.63
N ASP A 264 -21.43 -22.58 -9.52
CA ASP A 264 -20.51 -22.65 -8.37
C ASP A 264 -19.24 -21.80 -8.52
N GLU A 265 -19.01 -21.22 -9.71
CA GLU A 265 -17.82 -20.41 -10.00
C GLU A 265 -18.00 -18.96 -9.58
N VAL A 266 -16.93 -18.35 -9.03
CA VAL A 266 -16.89 -16.92 -8.73
C VAL A 266 -16.39 -16.17 -9.95
N VAL A 267 -17.25 -15.31 -10.51
CA VAL A 267 -16.98 -14.56 -11.75
C VAL A 267 -16.90 -13.05 -11.54
N GLY A 268 -17.10 -12.58 -10.31
CA GLY A 268 -16.95 -11.18 -9.94
C GLY A 268 -17.02 -10.97 -8.44
N PHE A 269 -16.48 -9.86 -7.98
CA PHE A 269 -16.48 -9.51 -6.56
C PHE A 269 -16.52 -7.99 -6.38
N LEU A 270 -16.98 -7.58 -5.20
CA LEU A 270 -16.91 -6.21 -4.70
C LEU A 270 -16.46 -6.30 -3.24
N PHE A 271 -15.32 -5.68 -2.95
CA PHE A 271 -14.82 -5.52 -1.59
C PHE A 271 -15.00 -4.07 -1.17
N ALA A 272 -15.77 -3.87 -0.12
CA ALA A 272 -15.95 -2.58 0.51
C ALA A 272 -15.59 -2.70 1.99
N PHE A 273 -14.89 -1.69 2.49
CA PHE A 273 -14.41 -1.61 3.86
C PHE A 273 -14.98 -0.36 4.53
N PRO A 274 -15.30 -0.42 5.84
CA PRO A 274 -15.61 0.78 6.58
C PRO A 274 -14.39 1.72 6.60
N ASP A 275 -14.59 3.01 6.33
CA ASP A 275 -13.52 3.99 6.46
C ASP A 275 -13.19 4.23 7.94
N VAL A 276 -12.03 3.73 8.37
CA VAL A 276 -11.50 3.89 9.73
C VAL A 276 -10.48 5.04 9.86
N SER A 277 -10.26 5.81 8.80
CA SER A 277 -9.24 6.87 8.74
C SER A 277 -9.39 7.91 9.86
N ALA A 278 -10.62 8.33 10.14
CA ALA A 278 -10.92 9.26 11.23
C ALA A 278 -10.56 8.69 12.62
N ALA A 279 -10.71 7.38 12.81
CA ALA A 279 -10.31 6.71 14.04
C ALA A 279 -8.78 6.64 14.16
N LEU A 280 -8.08 6.29 13.08
CA LEU A 280 -6.62 6.25 13.03
C LEU A 280 -5.99 7.61 13.33
N GLN A 281 -6.52 8.69 12.77
CA GLN A 281 -6.06 10.06 13.07
C GLN A 281 -6.21 10.41 14.56
N ARG A 282 -7.38 10.12 15.15
CA ARG A 282 -7.62 10.34 16.59
C ARG A 282 -6.68 9.50 17.45
N ALA A 283 -6.38 8.29 17.02
CA ALA A 283 -5.52 7.37 17.75
C ALA A 283 -4.02 7.59 17.51
N ARG A 284 -3.65 8.44 16.55
CA ARG A 284 -2.25 8.80 16.22
C ARG A 284 -1.35 7.57 15.98
N GLY A 285 -1.90 6.55 15.33
CA GLY A 285 -1.20 5.28 15.04
C GLY A 285 -1.15 4.26 16.18
N HIS A 286 -1.81 4.51 17.32
CA HIS A 286 -1.90 3.56 18.43
C HIS A 286 -3.21 2.76 18.39
N LEU A 287 -3.15 1.46 18.66
CA LEU A 287 -4.34 0.59 18.67
C LEU A 287 -5.03 0.52 20.05
N LEU A 288 -4.27 0.68 21.14
CA LEU A 288 -4.77 0.62 22.52
C LEU A 288 -4.70 2.01 23.18
N PRO A 289 -5.71 2.40 23.98
CA PRO A 289 -5.77 3.72 24.62
C PRO A 289 -4.66 3.96 25.65
N PHE A 290 -4.03 2.89 26.15
CA PHE A 290 -2.94 2.96 27.13
C PHE A 290 -1.59 2.68 26.45
N GLY A 291 -1.18 3.54 25.51
CA GLY A 291 0.09 3.44 24.80
C GLY A 291 1.24 2.99 25.70
N LEU A 292 1.57 1.71 25.62
CA LEU A 292 2.74 1.14 26.26
C LEU A 292 3.69 0.70 25.13
N PRO A 293 4.98 1.06 25.23
CA PRO A 293 5.98 0.86 24.19
C PRO A 293 6.30 -0.60 23.89
#